data_AF-A0A957ZQI8-F1
#
_entry.id   AF-A0A957ZQI8-F1
#
_cell.length_a   1.000
_cell.length_b   1.000
_cell.length_c   1.000
_cell.angle_alpha   90.00
_cell.angle_beta   90.00
_cell.angle_gamma   90.00
#
_symmetry.space_group_name_H-M   'P 1'
#
loop_
_entity.id
_entity.type
_entity.pdbx_description
1 polymer ?
#
loop_
_entity_poly.entity_id
_entity_poly.type
_entity_poly.pdbx_seq_one_letter_code
_entity_poly.pdbx_strand_id
1 'polypeptide(L)'
;ASAEQPGYRSALEVTYGKTADQLEAEWAAYLPAYFEGRWQINAIYAYDLADVTTLVEQGAYTDAESQLTEIIGLLEATDQAETLAQAETLLAQARQGRAARAMADEARLALLADNYPQAIEKGQAALAAYEALDYRARVPEIQNYIYRAELGQAALAKLGDGERLLDSLRFFEAERHLTEATSLLQALGNEAGAAQGATLLAESAWRQQLIVYALIVVAALLLVVNTMRRLFNYFLAEPLEMEFTT
;
A
#
# COMPACT_ATOMS: atom_id res chain seq x y z
N ALA A 1 -23.88 -24.37 61.05
CA ALA A 1 -23.42 -25.55 60.30
C ALA A 1 -22.85 -25.04 58.98
N SER A 2 -21.52 -24.96 58.87
CA SER A 2 -20.86 -24.50 57.66
C SER A 2 -20.80 -25.66 56.68
N ALA A 3 -21.39 -25.49 55.50
CA ALA A 3 -21.23 -26.43 54.40
C ALA A 3 -19.77 -26.35 53.94
N GLU A 4 -19.00 -27.40 54.20
CA GLU A 4 -17.66 -27.56 53.63
C GLU A 4 -17.81 -27.65 52.11
N GLN A 5 -17.32 -26.64 51.39
CA GLN A 5 -17.23 -26.70 49.94
C GLN A 5 -16.33 -27.88 49.55
N PRO A 6 -16.72 -28.71 48.56
CA PRO A 6 -15.90 -29.82 48.12
C PRO A 6 -14.55 -29.27 47.61
N GLY A 7 -13.47 -29.51 48.37
CA GLY A 7 -12.12 -29.11 47.97
C GLY A 7 -11.65 -29.87 46.74
N TYR A 8 -10.63 -29.37 46.06
CA TYR A 8 -10.04 -29.97 44.84
C TYR A 8 -9.88 -31.50 44.90
N ARG A 9 -9.44 -32.04 46.05
CA ARG A 9 -9.30 -33.49 46.27
C ARG A 9 -10.60 -34.28 46.11
N SER A 10 -11.72 -33.74 46.60
CA SER A 10 -13.04 -34.35 46.45
C SER A 10 -13.59 -34.22 45.03
N ALA A 11 -13.27 -33.13 44.31
CA ALA A 11 -13.65 -32.97 42.91
C ALA A 11 -12.95 -33.99 41.99
N LEU A 12 -11.67 -34.27 42.27
CA LEU A 12 -10.93 -35.33 41.57
C LEU A 12 -11.54 -36.71 41.83
N GLU A 13 -11.90 -37.01 43.08
CA GLU A 13 -12.48 -38.30 43.43
C GLU A 13 -13.84 -38.53 42.76
N VAL A 14 -14.67 -37.50 42.66
CA VAL A 14 -15.94 -37.56 41.92
C VAL A 14 -15.71 -37.76 40.41
N THR A 15 -14.71 -37.08 39.84
CA THR A 15 -14.46 -37.11 38.38
C THR A 15 -13.84 -38.43 37.93
N TYR A 16 -12.87 -38.94 38.69
CA TYR A 16 -12.02 -40.07 38.28
C TYR A 16 -12.33 -41.36 39.03
N GLY A 17 -13.21 -41.33 40.02
CA GLY A 17 -13.56 -42.51 40.84
C GLY A 17 -12.40 -43.03 41.71
N LYS A 18 -11.36 -42.21 41.93
CA LYS A 18 -10.14 -42.54 42.68
C LYS A 18 -9.76 -41.39 43.60
N THR A 19 -9.21 -41.68 44.78
CA THR A 19 -8.79 -40.62 45.70
C THR A 19 -7.62 -39.82 45.11
N ALA A 20 -7.47 -38.56 45.51
CA ALA A 20 -6.36 -37.73 45.05
C ALA A 20 -4.98 -38.37 45.34
N ASP A 21 -4.83 -39.00 46.51
CA ASP A 21 -3.57 -39.67 46.89
C ASP A 21 -3.30 -40.92 46.02
N GLN A 22 -4.35 -41.62 45.54
CA GLN A 22 -4.21 -42.72 44.58
C GLN A 22 -3.77 -42.22 43.20
N LEU A 23 -4.35 -41.12 42.72
CA LEU A 23 -3.98 -40.51 41.45
C LEU A 23 -2.54 -40.00 41.47
N GLU A 24 -2.11 -39.39 42.58
CA GLU A 24 -0.74 -38.88 42.75
C GLU A 24 0.29 -40.02 42.80
N ALA A 25 -0.04 -41.13 43.46
CA ALA A 25 0.79 -42.34 43.47
C ALA A 25 0.87 -43.00 42.09
N GLU A 26 -0.23 -43.07 41.35
CA GLU A 26 -0.26 -43.58 39.97
C GLU A 26 0.56 -42.70 39.02
N TRP A 27 0.46 -41.37 39.16
CA TRP A 27 1.26 -40.42 38.39
C TRP A 27 2.76 -40.54 38.71
N ALA A 28 3.12 -40.64 39.99
CA ALA A 28 4.50 -40.84 40.42
C ALA A 28 5.09 -42.17 39.89
N ALA A 29 4.29 -43.23 39.86
CA ALA A 29 4.68 -44.51 39.28
C ALA A 29 4.80 -44.47 37.74
N TYR A 30 4.04 -43.58 37.09
CA TYR A 30 4.04 -43.38 35.64
C TYR A 30 5.22 -42.51 35.15
N LEU A 31 5.74 -41.61 35.99
CA LEU A 31 6.81 -40.65 35.65
C LEU A 31 8.08 -41.27 35.05
N PRO A 32 8.64 -42.37 35.58
CA PRO A 32 9.81 -43.01 34.98
C PRO A 32 9.56 -43.45 33.54
N ALA A 33 8.41 -44.09 33.27
CA ALA A 33 8.04 -44.50 31.92
C ALA A 33 7.77 -43.31 30.99
N TYR A 34 7.23 -42.20 31.53
CA TYR A 34 7.06 -40.95 30.81
C TYR A 34 8.41 -40.38 30.33
N PHE A 35 9.43 -40.34 31.20
CA PHE A 35 10.77 -39.86 30.87
C PHE A 35 11.61 -40.84 30.04
N GLU A 36 11.31 -42.15 30.09
CA GLU A 36 11.94 -43.18 29.24
C GLU A 36 11.41 -43.21 27.80
N GLY A 37 10.53 -42.28 27.42
CA GLY A 37 10.07 -42.10 26.04
C GLY A 37 8.57 -42.21 25.83
N ARG A 38 7.75 -42.48 26.86
CA ARG A 38 6.29 -42.44 26.67
C ARG A 38 5.72 -41.04 26.43
N TRP A 39 6.49 -39.98 26.65
CA TRP A 39 6.14 -38.65 26.09
C TRP A 39 6.05 -38.69 24.56
N GLN A 40 6.87 -39.50 23.88
CA GLN A 40 6.77 -39.75 22.44
C GLN A 40 5.46 -40.48 22.12
N ILE A 41 5.01 -41.41 22.95
CA ILE A 41 3.73 -42.11 22.76
C ILE A 41 2.54 -41.13 22.82
N ASN A 42 2.55 -40.15 23.72
CA ASN A 42 1.49 -39.12 23.75
C ASN A 42 1.54 -38.21 22.51
N ALA A 43 2.74 -37.81 22.06
CA ALA A 43 2.93 -37.09 20.79
C ALA A 43 2.55 -37.93 19.54
N ILE A 44 2.60 -39.27 19.64
CA ILE A 44 2.26 -40.22 18.57
C ILE A 44 0.76 -40.49 18.45
N TYR A 45 -0.04 -40.31 19.50
CA TYR A 45 -1.48 -40.63 19.46
C TYR A 45 -2.41 -39.43 19.65
N ALA A 46 -1.92 -38.29 20.14
CA ALA A 46 -2.69 -37.08 20.33
C ALA A 46 -1.80 -35.84 20.18
N TYR A 47 -1.27 -35.62 18.97
CA TYR A 47 -0.43 -34.46 18.70
C TYR A 47 -1.23 -33.16 18.88
N ASP A 48 -0.65 -32.19 19.60
CA ASP A 48 -1.26 -30.87 19.84
C ASP A 48 -0.80 -29.86 18.78
N LEU A 49 -1.76 -29.23 18.09
CA LEU A 49 -1.50 -28.21 17.07
C LEU A 49 -1.52 -26.76 17.63
N ALA A 50 -1.62 -26.57 18.94
CA ALA A 50 -1.73 -25.24 19.56
C ALA A 50 -0.60 -24.27 19.17
N ASP A 51 0.64 -24.75 19.14
CA ASP A 51 1.81 -23.91 18.82
C ASP A 51 1.77 -23.42 17.36
N VAL A 52 1.50 -24.31 16.41
CA VAL A 52 1.41 -23.95 14.99
C VAL A 52 0.15 -23.13 14.67
N THR A 53 -0.94 -23.38 15.38
CA THR A 53 -2.16 -22.56 15.29
C THR A 53 -1.84 -21.12 15.71
N THR A 54 -1.14 -20.96 16.84
CA THR A 54 -0.68 -19.66 17.32
C THR A 54 0.20 -18.93 16.29
N LEU A 55 1.11 -19.65 15.60
CA LEU A 55 1.92 -19.05 14.54
C LEU A 55 1.06 -18.55 13.36
N VAL A 56 0.05 -19.31 12.93
CA VAL A 56 -0.87 -18.90 11.86
C VAL A 56 -1.67 -17.66 12.28
N GLU A 57 -2.22 -17.66 13.49
CA GLU A 57 -2.99 -16.53 14.05
C GLU A 57 -2.15 -15.25 14.18
N GLN A 58 -0.86 -15.40 14.53
CA GLN A 58 0.09 -14.28 14.62
C GLN A 58 0.63 -13.82 13.26
N GLY A 59 0.24 -14.50 12.17
CA GLY A 59 0.74 -14.21 10.82
C GLY A 59 2.20 -14.63 10.57
N ALA A 60 2.75 -15.51 11.42
CA ALA A 60 4.08 -16.10 11.29
C ALA A 60 4.07 -17.28 10.27
N TYR A 61 3.52 -17.02 9.09
CA TYR A 61 3.18 -18.07 8.12
C TYR A 61 4.36 -18.86 7.57
N THR A 62 5.55 -18.26 7.47
CA THR A 62 6.76 -18.97 7.03
C THR A 62 7.19 -20.03 8.05
N ASP A 63 7.17 -19.66 9.33
CA ASP A 63 7.55 -20.56 10.42
C ASP A 63 6.47 -21.65 10.59
N ALA A 64 5.19 -21.27 10.50
CA ALA A 64 4.07 -22.20 10.52
C ALA A 64 4.16 -23.23 9.39
N GLU A 65 4.41 -22.82 8.14
CA GLU A 65 4.55 -23.76 7.01
C GLU A 65 5.69 -24.76 7.21
N SER A 66 6.85 -24.29 7.71
CA SER A 66 7.99 -25.17 7.98
C SER A 66 7.63 -26.24 9.01
N GLN A 67 7.04 -25.82 10.14
CA GLN A 67 6.66 -26.74 11.21
C GLN A 67 5.54 -27.69 10.80
N LEU A 68 4.51 -27.19 10.11
CA LEU A 68 3.39 -28.00 9.64
C LEU A 68 3.83 -29.07 8.63
N THR A 69 4.83 -28.79 7.80
CA THR A 69 5.39 -29.78 6.86
C THR A 69 6.02 -30.96 7.61
N GLU A 70 6.74 -30.71 8.71
CA GLU A 70 7.33 -31.75 9.55
C GLU A 70 6.26 -32.52 10.34
N ILE A 71 5.29 -31.80 10.90
CA ILE A 71 4.16 -32.38 11.66
C ILE A 71 3.33 -33.30 10.79
N ILE A 72 2.99 -32.90 9.55
CA ILE A 72 2.21 -33.73 8.62
C ILE A 72 2.92 -35.05 8.35
N GLY A 73 4.24 -35.05 8.09
CA GLY A 73 4.99 -36.29 7.88
C GLY A 73 4.97 -37.24 9.10
N LEU A 74 4.92 -36.69 10.31
CA LEU A 74 4.74 -37.48 11.54
C LEU A 74 3.30 -38.03 11.67
N LEU A 75 2.29 -37.21 11.38
CA LEU A 75 0.88 -37.60 11.48
C LEU A 75 0.51 -38.68 10.48
N GLU A 76 1.05 -38.61 9.26
CA GLU A 76 0.92 -39.66 8.23
C GLU A 76 1.50 -41.00 8.70
N ALA A 77 2.64 -40.97 9.40
CA ALA A 77 3.30 -42.18 9.92
C ALA A 77 2.59 -42.79 11.14
N THR A 78 1.70 -42.04 11.80
CA THR A 78 1.05 -42.42 13.06
C THR A 78 -0.47 -42.62 12.95
N ASP A 79 -1.02 -42.56 11.73
CA ASP A 79 -2.43 -42.80 11.38
C ASP A 79 -3.44 -41.89 12.13
N GLN A 80 -3.03 -40.66 12.44
CA GLN A 80 -3.85 -39.65 13.11
C GLN A 80 -4.68 -38.83 12.10
N ALA A 81 -5.62 -39.48 11.40
CA ALA A 81 -6.32 -38.90 10.24
C ALA A 81 -7.05 -37.57 10.51
N GLU A 82 -7.65 -37.39 11.69
CA GLU A 82 -8.36 -36.15 12.03
C GLU A 82 -7.39 -34.98 12.25
N THR A 83 -6.34 -35.19 13.06
CA THR A 83 -5.30 -34.19 13.30
C THR A 83 -4.54 -33.86 12.02
N LEU A 84 -4.32 -34.85 11.14
CA LEU A 84 -3.71 -34.66 9.83
C LEU A 84 -4.53 -33.67 8.98
N ALA A 85 -5.85 -33.87 8.87
CA ALA A 85 -6.71 -32.96 8.11
C ALA A 85 -6.71 -31.52 8.67
N GLN A 86 -6.61 -31.36 9.98
CA GLN A 86 -6.46 -30.05 10.62
C GLN A 86 -5.12 -29.40 10.28
N ALA A 87 -4.02 -30.16 10.36
CA ALA A 87 -2.69 -29.70 10.00
C ALA A 87 -2.58 -29.30 8.52
N GLU A 88 -3.19 -30.06 7.61
CA GLU A 88 -3.28 -29.73 6.18
C GLU A 88 -4.05 -28.42 5.94
N THR A 89 -5.12 -28.20 6.69
CA THR A 89 -5.91 -26.96 6.63
C THR A 89 -5.07 -25.76 7.10
N LEU A 90 -4.38 -25.89 8.24
CA LEU A 90 -3.45 -24.86 8.73
C LEU A 90 -2.31 -24.59 7.72
N LEU A 91 -1.81 -25.63 7.05
CA LEU A 91 -0.75 -25.49 6.05
C LEU A 91 -1.25 -24.71 4.83
N ALA A 92 -2.47 -24.99 4.37
CA ALA A 92 -3.09 -24.23 3.29
C ALA A 92 -3.26 -22.74 3.67
N GLN A 93 -3.71 -22.45 4.90
CA GLN A 93 -3.81 -21.08 5.42
C GLN A 93 -2.43 -20.40 5.50
N ALA A 94 -1.40 -21.10 6.00
CA ALA A 94 -0.04 -20.57 6.05
C ALA A 94 0.50 -20.22 4.65
N ARG A 95 0.30 -21.10 3.66
CA ARG A 95 0.69 -20.83 2.27
C ARG A 95 -0.03 -19.62 1.69
N GLN A 96 -1.33 -19.49 1.92
CA GLN A 96 -2.10 -18.31 1.51
C GLN A 96 -1.59 -17.04 2.19
N GLY A 97 -1.27 -17.10 3.49
CA GLY A 97 -0.73 -15.98 4.25
C GLY A 97 0.67 -15.55 3.77
N ARG A 98 1.52 -16.49 3.37
CA ARG A 98 2.80 -16.19 2.71
C ARG A 98 2.61 -15.51 1.37
N ALA A 99 1.67 -15.97 0.55
CA ALA A 99 1.36 -15.34 -0.73
C ALA A 99 0.84 -13.90 -0.52
N ALA A 100 -0.04 -13.68 0.44
CA ALA A 100 -0.53 -12.35 0.83
C ALA A 100 0.62 -11.42 1.24
N ARG A 101 1.57 -11.93 2.04
CA ARG A 101 2.76 -11.18 2.44
C ARG A 101 3.63 -10.80 1.25
N ALA A 102 3.86 -11.74 0.32
CA ALA A 102 4.64 -11.46 -0.89
C ALA A 102 4.00 -10.33 -1.73
N MET A 103 2.67 -10.33 -1.88
CA MET A 103 1.95 -9.25 -2.57
C MET A 103 2.10 -7.90 -1.85
N ALA A 104 2.04 -7.87 -0.51
CA ALA A 104 2.27 -6.65 0.26
C ALA A 104 3.71 -6.12 0.11
N ASP A 105 4.70 -7.02 0.11
CA ASP A 105 6.10 -6.68 -0.13
C ASP A 105 6.31 -6.14 -1.56
N GLU A 106 5.69 -6.76 -2.56
CA GLU A 106 5.69 -6.28 -3.95
C GLU A 106 5.04 -4.90 -4.07
N ALA A 107 3.93 -4.65 -3.37
CA ALA A 107 3.27 -3.34 -3.36
C ALA A 107 4.18 -2.25 -2.81
N ARG A 108 4.87 -2.54 -1.70
CA ARG A 108 5.86 -1.63 -1.09
C ARG A 108 7.02 -1.35 -2.03
N LEU A 109 7.57 -2.39 -2.67
CA LEU A 109 8.67 -2.24 -3.62
C LEU A 109 8.25 -1.43 -4.85
N ALA A 110 7.05 -1.66 -5.39
CA ALA A 110 6.51 -0.89 -6.50
C ALA A 110 6.32 0.59 -6.13
N LEU A 111 5.85 0.89 -4.91
CA LEU A 111 5.72 2.27 -4.42
C LEU A 111 7.09 2.97 -4.34
N LEU A 112 8.13 2.27 -3.85
CA LEU A 112 9.50 2.80 -3.78
C LEU A 112 10.15 2.99 -5.16
N ALA A 113 9.70 2.25 -6.16
CA ALA A 113 10.14 2.37 -7.54
C ALA A 113 9.28 3.37 -8.35
N ASP A 114 8.44 4.17 -7.69
CA ASP A 114 7.48 5.10 -8.30
C ASP A 114 6.49 4.45 -9.29
N ASN A 115 6.34 3.11 -9.24
CA ASN A 115 5.38 2.36 -10.03
C ASN A 115 4.03 2.29 -9.30
N TYR A 116 3.34 3.44 -9.23
CA TYR A 116 2.09 3.58 -8.48
C TYR A 116 0.98 2.63 -8.93
N PRO A 117 0.73 2.39 -10.25
CA PRO A 117 -0.30 1.44 -10.66
C PRO A 117 -0.07 0.02 -10.12
N GLN A 118 1.17 -0.47 -10.19
CA GLN A 118 1.53 -1.79 -9.67
C GLN A 118 1.41 -1.84 -8.14
N ALA A 119 1.79 -0.76 -7.44
CA ALA A 119 1.65 -0.68 -5.99
C ALA A 119 0.18 -0.79 -5.55
N ILE A 120 -0.74 -0.14 -6.26
CA ILE A 120 -2.19 -0.22 -6.00
C ILE A 120 -2.70 -1.64 -6.26
N GLU A 121 -2.40 -2.21 -7.43
CA GLU A 121 -2.82 -3.56 -7.80
C GLU A 121 -2.39 -4.61 -6.77
N LYS A 122 -1.09 -4.61 -6.42
CA LYS A 122 -0.53 -5.57 -5.46
C LYS A 122 -1.03 -5.33 -4.04
N GLY A 123 -1.23 -4.07 -3.64
CA GLY A 123 -1.83 -3.73 -2.36
C GLY A 123 -3.26 -4.25 -2.23
N GLN A 124 -4.09 -4.05 -3.26
CA GLN A 124 -5.47 -4.54 -3.28
C GLN A 124 -5.53 -6.07 -3.26
N ALA A 125 -4.65 -6.75 -4.03
CA ALA A 125 -4.55 -8.20 -4.01
C ALA A 125 -4.14 -8.73 -2.62
N ALA A 126 -3.20 -8.07 -1.95
CA ALA A 126 -2.79 -8.41 -0.59
C ALA A 126 -3.94 -8.23 0.42
N LEU A 127 -4.71 -7.14 0.32
CA LEU A 127 -5.88 -6.90 1.18
C LEU A 127 -6.94 -8.01 1.01
N ALA A 128 -7.28 -8.36 -0.23
CA ALA A 128 -8.23 -9.43 -0.49
C ALA A 128 -7.74 -10.79 0.06
N ALA A 129 -6.44 -11.08 -0.07
CA ALA A 129 -5.85 -12.31 0.45
C ALA A 129 -5.86 -12.38 1.98
N TYR A 130 -5.60 -11.25 2.67
CA TYR A 130 -5.67 -11.17 4.12
C TYR A 130 -7.11 -11.17 4.67
N GLU A 131 -8.06 -10.59 3.95
CA GLU A 131 -9.48 -10.65 4.29
C GLU A 131 -10.00 -12.08 4.25
N ALA A 132 -9.61 -12.86 3.25
CA ALA A 132 -9.95 -14.28 3.15
C ALA A 132 -9.35 -15.14 4.28
N LEU A 133 -8.36 -14.63 5.03
CA LEU A 133 -7.76 -15.24 6.21
C LEU A 133 -8.29 -14.65 7.53
N ASP A 134 -9.20 -13.67 7.47
CA ASP A 134 -9.62 -12.81 8.60
C ASP A 134 -8.43 -12.18 9.39
N TYR A 135 -7.31 -11.96 8.71
CA TYR A 135 -6.11 -11.40 9.33
C TYR A 135 -6.02 -9.89 9.13
N ARG A 136 -6.36 -9.12 10.17
CA ARG A 136 -6.51 -7.65 10.06
C ARG A 136 -5.29 -6.84 10.47
N ALA A 137 -4.30 -7.43 11.13
CA ALA A 137 -3.20 -6.68 11.74
C ALA A 137 -2.34 -5.90 10.72
N ARG A 138 -2.21 -6.39 9.48
CA ARG A 138 -1.45 -5.73 8.40
C ARG A 138 -2.26 -4.81 7.49
N VAL A 139 -3.59 -4.81 7.62
CA VAL A 139 -4.47 -4.01 6.75
C VAL A 139 -4.13 -2.51 6.76
N PRO A 140 -3.87 -1.86 7.91
CA PRO A 140 -3.55 -0.42 7.93
C PRO A 140 -2.26 -0.07 7.19
N GLU A 141 -1.25 -0.93 7.28
CA GLU A 141 0.03 -0.75 6.59
C GLU A 141 -0.16 -0.80 5.07
N ILE A 142 -0.89 -1.81 4.57
CA ILE A 142 -1.13 -2.00 3.14
C ILE A 142 -2.01 -0.87 2.58
N GLN A 143 -3.02 -0.43 3.34
CA GLN A 143 -3.83 0.73 2.98
C GLN A 143 -3.00 2.01 2.84
N ASN A 144 -1.97 2.19 3.68
CA ASN A 144 -1.05 3.32 3.53
C ASN A 144 -0.28 3.25 2.21
N TYR A 145 0.18 2.06 1.80
CA TYR A 145 0.85 1.89 0.51
C TYR A 145 -0.05 2.26 -0.66
N ILE A 146 -1.29 1.77 -0.66
CA ILE A 146 -2.29 2.08 -1.69
C ILE A 146 -2.57 3.58 -1.73
N TYR A 147 -2.86 4.19 -0.59
CA TYR A 147 -3.16 5.62 -0.49
C TYR A 147 -2.01 6.50 -1.03
N ARG A 148 -0.76 6.18 -0.66
CA ARG A 148 0.41 6.92 -1.17
C ARG A 148 0.59 6.74 -2.68
N ALA A 149 0.32 5.54 -3.19
CA ALA A 149 0.38 5.28 -4.62
C ALA A 149 -0.73 6.02 -5.39
N GLU A 150 -1.96 6.08 -4.86
CA GLU A 150 -3.05 6.85 -5.43
C GLU A 150 -2.73 8.36 -5.50
N LEU A 151 -2.14 8.91 -4.44
CA LEU A 151 -1.63 10.29 -4.44
C LEU A 151 -0.56 10.49 -5.51
N GLY A 152 0.37 9.56 -5.66
CA GLY A 152 1.42 9.60 -6.69
C GLY A 152 0.85 9.57 -8.10
N GLN A 153 -0.10 8.67 -8.36
CA GLN A 153 -0.77 8.57 -9.65
C GLN A 153 -1.57 9.86 -9.98
N ALA A 154 -2.26 10.43 -8.99
CA ALA A 154 -2.96 11.70 -9.15
C ALA A 154 -1.99 12.86 -9.43
N ALA A 155 -0.82 12.87 -8.79
CA ALA A 155 0.20 13.88 -9.03
C ALA A 155 0.82 13.76 -10.43
N LEU A 156 1.10 12.55 -10.92
CA LEU A 156 1.55 12.32 -12.30
C LEU A 156 0.50 12.74 -13.33
N ALA A 157 -0.79 12.47 -13.06
CA ALA A 157 -1.88 12.93 -13.91
C ALA A 157 -1.93 14.47 -13.97
N LYS A 158 -1.80 15.15 -12.82
CA LYS A 158 -1.71 16.62 -12.77
C LYS A 158 -0.51 17.17 -13.53
N LEU A 159 0.63 16.47 -13.49
CA LEU A 159 1.83 16.85 -14.25
C LEU A 159 1.55 16.80 -15.76
N GLY A 160 0.95 15.70 -16.24
CA GLY A 160 0.54 15.57 -17.65
C GLY A 160 -0.56 16.56 -18.07
N ASP A 161 -1.49 16.89 -17.19
CA ASP A 161 -2.48 17.95 -17.42
C ASP A 161 -1.81 19.33 -17.56
N GLY A 162 -0.86 19.62 -16.67
CA GLY A 162 -0.06 20.85 -16.69
C GLY A 162 0.70 21.02 -17.99
N GLU A 163 1.36 19.96 -18.48
CA GLU A 163 2.05 19.95 -19.76
C GLU A 163 1.11 20.26 -20.93
N ARG A 164 -0.06 19.57 -21.02
CA ARG A 164 -1.06 19.86 -22.05
C ARG A 164 -1.59 21.29 -21.99
N LEU A 165 -1.73 21.85 -20.79
CA LEU A 165 -2.13 23.24 -20.60
C LEU A 165 -1.07 24.22 -21.11
N LEU A 166 0.23 23.93 -20.91
CA LEU A 166 1.33 24.72 -21.48
C LEU A 166 1.28 24.73 -23.01
N ASP A 167 1.01 23.58 -23.63
CA ASP A 167 0.91 23.48 -25.09
C ASP A 167 -0.29 24.27 -25.65
N SER A 168 -1.36 24.39 -24.86
CA SER A 168 -2.51 25.24 -25.18
C SER A 168 -2.36 26.72 -24.79
N LEU A 169 -1.16 27.15 -24.36
CA LEU A 169 -0.85 28.50 -23.89
C LEU A 169 -1.68 28.96 -22.67
N ARG A 170 -2.20 28.02 -21.87
CA ARG A 170 -2.98 28.28 -20.63
C ARG A 170 -2.06 28.32 -19.41
N PHE A 171 -1.09 29.24 -19.43
CA PHE A 171 0.04 29.27 -18.48
C PHE A 171 -0.36 29.28 -17.00
N PHE A 172 -1.35 30.09 -16.60
CA PHE A 172 -1.76 30.20 -15.20
C PHE A 172 -2.33 28.89 -14.65
N GLU A 173 -3.16 28.21 -15.44
CA GLU A 173 -3.72 26.91 -15.05
C GLU A 173 -2.65 25.83 -15.03
N ALA A 174 -1.75 25.84 -16.02
CA ALA A 174 -0.61 24.94 -16.06
C ALA A 174 0.27 25.08 -14.81
N GLU A 175 0.63 26.31 -14.44
CA GLU A 175 1.47 26.58 -13.26
C GLU A 175 0.86 26.05 -11.97
N ARG A 176 -0.47 26.19 -11.80
CA ARG A 176 -1.18 25.62 -10.65
C ARG A 176 -1.07 24.09 -10.62
N HIS A 177 -1.37 23.42 -11.74
CA HIS A 177 -1.30 21.97 -11.84
C HIS A 177 0.12 21.44 -11.61
N LEU A 178 1.12 22.08 -12.21
CA LEU A 178 2.53 21.69 -12.09
C LEU A 178 3.08 21.91 -10.67
N THR A 179 2.70 23.00 -10.01
CA THR A 179 3.11 23.27 -8.62
C THR A 179 2.51 22.26 -7.65
N GLU A 180 1.20 21.98 -7.77
CA GLU A 180 0.52 20.96 -6.97
C GLU A 180 1.15 19.57 -7.19
N ALA A 181 1.38 19.18 -8.45
CA ALA A 181 2.01 17.91 -8.80
C ALA A 181 3.42 17.79 -8.24
N THR A 182 4.26 18.82 -8.43
CA THR A 182 5.65 18.83 -7.98
C THR A 182 5.74 18.70 -6.45
N SER A 183 4.91 19.45 -5.72
CA SER A 183 4.87 19.37 -4.26
C SER A 183 4.46 17.99 -3.75
N LEU A 184 3.44 17.37 -4.37
CA LEU A 184 3.00 16.03 -4.02
C LEU A 184 4.08 14.97 -4.32
N LEU A 185 4.69 15.02 -5.50
CA LEU A 185 5.76 14.09 -5.89
C LEU A 185 6.98 14.22 -4.96
N GLN A 186 7.35 15.45 -4.59
CA GLN A 186 8.42 15.70 -3.62
C GLN A 186 8.07 15.13 -2.23
N ALA A 187 6.84 15.31 -1.76
CA ALA A 187 6.38 14.75 -0.48
C ALA A 187 6.34 13.21 -0.48
N LEU A 188 6.16 12.60 -1.66
CA LEU A 188 6.17 11.15 -1.84
C LEU A 188 7.59 10.57 -1.99
N GLY A 189 8.59 11.40 -2.27
CA GLY A 189 9.97 10.99 -2.54
C GLY A 189 10.27 10.70 -4.01
N ASN A 190 9.38 11.04 -4.93
CA ASN A 190 9.59 10.88 -6.37
C ASN A 190 10.40 12.05 -6.92
N GLU A 191 11.72 11.95 -6.80
CA GLU A 191 12.65 13.00 -7.20
C GLU A 191 12.61 13.26 -8.72
N ALA A 192 12.48 12.22 -9.53
CA ALA A 192 12.45 12.33 -10.98
C ALA A 192 11.21 13.10 -11.48
N GLY A 193 10.03 12.74 -10.98
CA GLY A 193 8.78 13.42 -11.29
C GLY A 193 8.75 14.86 -10.76
N ALA A 194 9.27 15.09 -9.56
CA ALA A 194 9.39 16.45 -9.01
C ALA A 194 10.34 17.32 -9.86
N ALA A 195 11.48 16.77 -10.30
CA ALA A 195 12.43 17.47 -11.18
C ALA A 195 11.83 17.79 -12.56
N GLN A 196 11.04 16.87 -13.13
CA GLN A 196 10.30 17.10 -14.37
C GLN A 196 9.31 18.26 -14.20
N GLY A 197 8.51 18.26 -13.12
CA GLY A 197 7.57 19.34 -12.83
C GLY A 197 8.27 20.71 -12.67
N ALA A 198 9.41 20.74 -11.98
CA ALA A 198 10.22 21.96 -11.83
C ALA A 198 10.76 22.48 -13.18
N THR A 199 11.14 21.57 -14.08
CA THR A 199 11.59 21.93 -15.44
C THR A 199 10.45 22.53 -16.26
N LEU A 200 9.26 21.92 -16.24
CA LEU A 200 8.08 22.45 -16.92
C LEU A 200 7.66 23.83 -16.38
N LEU A 201 7.77 24.06 -15.08
CA LEU A 201 7.55 25.39 -14.47
C LEU A 201 8.54 26.44 -15.00
N ALA A 202 9.83 26.09 -15.09
CA ALA A 202 10.84 26.98 -15.65
C ALA A 202 10.60 27.28 -17.13
N GLU A 203 10.20 26.28 -17.91
CA GLU A 203 9.82 26.46 -19.31
C GLU A 203 8.59 27.38 -19.48
N SER A 204 7.57 27.21 -18.63
CA SER A 204 6.39 28.06 -18.61
C SER A 204 6.76 29.54 -18.48
N ALA A 205 7.60 29.87 -17.51
CA ALA A 205 8.06 31.23 -17.26
C ALA A 205 8.82 31.82 -18.47
N TRP A 206 9.66 31.01 -19.12
CA TRP A 206 10.40 31.43 -20.30
C TRP A 206 9.47 31.68 -21.51
N ARG A 207 8.53 30.76 -21.78
CA ARG A 207 7.54 30.92 -22.87
C ARG A 207 6.65 32.14 -22.66
N GLN A 208 6.22 32.39 -21.42
CA GLN A 208 5.42 33.57 -21.08
C GLN A 208 6.18 34.87 -21.37
N GLN A 209 7.47 34.95 -21.04
CA GLN A 209 8.30 36.11 -21.35
C GLN A 209 8.43 36.34 -22.86
N LEU A 210 8.61 35.29 -23.65
CA LEU A 210 8.67 35.40 -25.11
C LEU A 210 7.39 35.95 -25.72
N ILE A 211 6.22 35.52 -25.22
CA ILE A 211 4.93 36.04 -25.70
C ILE A 211 4.77 37.51 -25.35
N VAL A 212 5.15 37.92 -24.13
CA VAL A 212 5.15 39.34 -23.74
C VAL A 212 6.05 40.16 -24.65
N TYR A 213 7.27 39.69 -24.93
CA TYR A 213 8.17 40.39 -25.86
C TYR A 213 7.61 40.45 -27.29
N ALA A 214 7.03 39.37 -27.80
CA ALA A 214 6.41 39.35 -29.12
C ALA A 214 5.25 40.36 -29.20
N LEU A 215 4.40 40.45 -28.17
CA LEU A 215 3.31 41.43 -28.09
C LEU A 215 3.82 42.87 -28.05
N ILE A 216 4.91 43.14 -27.32
CA ILE A 216 5.56 44.47 -27.30
C ILE A 216 6.07 44.84 -28.70
N VAL A 217 6.74 43.91 -29.39
CA VAL A 217 7.23 44.13 -30.76
C VAL A 217 6.07 44.41 -31.73
N VAL A 218 4.97 43.66 -31.64
CA VAL A 218 3.77 43.88 -32.46
C VAL A 218 3.14 45.24 -32.16
N ALA A 219 3.02 45.62 -30.89
CA ALA A 219 2.49 46.93 -30.50
C ALA A 219 3.36 48.08 -31.03
N ALA A 220 4.70 47.95 -30.96
CA ALA A 220 5.63 48.93 -31.51
C ALA A 220 5.48 49.07 -33.04
N LEU A 221 5.35 47.95 -33.77
CA LEU A 221 5.13 47.98 -35.22
C LEU A 221 3.80 48.65 -35.58
N LEU A 222 2.71 48.37 -34.86
CA LEU A 222 1.42 49.02 -35.07
C LEU A 222 1.47 50.53 -34.82
N LEU A 223 2.22 50.97 -33.81
CA LEU A 223 2.45 52.40 -33.56
C LEU A 223 3.20 53.07 -34.72
N VAL A 224 4.25 52.43 -35.25
CA VAL A 224 5.01 52.94 -36.40
C VAL A 224 4.14 53.03 -37.65
N VAL A 225 3.30 52.03 -37.92
CA VAL A 225 2.37 52.06 -39.06
C VAL A 225 1.34 53.19 -38.89
N ASN A 226 0.80 53.38 -37.69
CA ASN A 226 -0.17 54.43 -37.42
C ASN A 226 0.43 55.83 -37.56
N THR A 227 1.65 56.05 -37.06
CA THR A 227 2.35 57.35 -37.22
C THR A 227 2.66 57.64 -38.69
N MET A 228 3.13 56.65 -39.46
CA MET A 228 3.32 56.81 -40.91
C MET A 228 2.02 57.14 -41.64
N ARG A 229 0.91 56.47 -41.31
CA ARG A 229 -0.41 56.76 -41.91
C ARG A 229 -0.87 58.18 -41.60
N ARG A 230 -0.68 58.65 -40.36
CA ARG A 230 -1.05 60.01 -39.95
C ARG A 230 -0.24 61.07 -40.69
N LEU A 231 1.07 60.84 -40.86
CA LEU A 231 1.93 61.72 -41.63
C LEU A 231 1.51 61.77 -43.10
N PHE A 232 1.23 60.62 -43.72
CA PHE A 232 0.78 60.55 -45.10
C PHE A 232 -0.54 61.29 -45.33
N ASN A 233 -1.53 61.12 -44.43
CA ASN A 233 -2.79 61.86 -44.49
C ASN A 233 -2.60 63.37 -44.35
N TYR A 234 -1.62 63.82 -43.56
CA TYR A 234 -1.31 65.24 -43.41
C TYR A 234 -0.75 65.83 -44.72
N PHE A 235 0.07 65.06 -45.45
CA PHE A 235 0.63 65.50 -46.72
C PHE A 235 -0.35 65.46 -47.90
N LEU A 236 -1.41 64.63 -47.84
CA LEU A 236 -2.42 64.52 -48.91
C LEU A 236 -3.63 65.44 -48.75
N ALA A 237 -3.83 66.05 -47.59
CA ALA A 237 -4.86 67.06 -47.41
C ALA A 237 -4.41 68.39 -48.04
N GLU A 238 -4.48 68.49 -49.37
CA GLU A 238 -4.39 69.78 -50.05
C GLU A 238 -5.55 70.68 -49.60
N PRO A 239 -5.31 71.96 -49.30
CA PRO A 239 -6.37 72.90 -49.00
C PRO A 239 -7.19 73.13 -50.26
N LEU A 240 -8.42 72.63 -50.28
CA LEU A 240 -9.48 73.13 -51.17
C LEU A 240 -9.85 74.55 -50.73
N GLU A 241 -8.92 75.50 -50.86
CA GLU A 241 -9.28 76.91 -50.84
C GLU A 241 -9.93 77.23 -52.19
N MET A 242 -11.25 77.13 -52.16
CA MET A 242 -12.14 77.59 -53.21
C MET A 242 -11.90 79.07 -53.45
N GLU A 243 -11.39 79.35 -54.65
CA GLU A 243 -11.27 80.67 -55.25
C GLU A 243 -12.70 81.24 -55.44
N PHE A 244 -13.23 81.94 -54.43
CA PHE A 244 -14.44 82.74 -54.59
C PHE A 244 -14.07 84.02 -55.34
N THR A 245 -14.38 84.02 -56.63
CA THR A 245 -14.28 85.16 -57.55
C THR A 245 -15.38 86.19 -57.25
N THR A 246 -15.00 87.46 -57.16
CA THR A 246 -15.86 88.64 -57.37
C THR A 246 -15.18 89.59 -58.33
#